data_AF-A0A2N6G3A9-F1
#
_entry.id   AF-A0A2N6G3A9-F1
#
_cell.length_a   1.000
_cell.length_b   1.000
_cell.length_c   1.000
_cell.angle_alpha   90.00
_cell.angle_beta   90.00
_cell.angle_gamma   90.00
#
_symmetry.space_group_name_H-M   'P 1'
#
loop_
_entity.id
_entity.type
_entity.pdbx_description
1 polymer ?
#
loop_
_entity_poly.entity_id
_entity_poly.type
_entity_poly.pdbx_seq_one_letter_code
_entity_poly.pdbx_strand_id
1 'polypeptide(L)' 'MLRYSLGETEAADLIDSAIKKALKDGFRTKDLAAYDAKEVVTTSEMGDIIANNLRK' A
#
# COMPACT_ATOMS: atom_id res chain seq x y z
N MET A 1 -0.25 -14.02 3.54
CA MET A 1 -1.14 -14.87 4.37
C MET A 1 -2.49 -15.10 3.73
N LEU A 2 -3.28 -14.06 3.40
CA LEU A 2 -4.65 -14.25 2.88
C LEU A 2 -4.76 -15.24 1.70
N ARG A 3 -3.96 -15.02 0.64
CA ARG A 3 -3.94 -15.88 -0.55
C ARG A 3 -3.58 -17.35 -0.30
N TYR A 4 -2.63 -17.63 0.60
CA TYR A 4 -2.03 -18.97 0.76
C TYR A 4 -2.43 -19.69 2.04
N SER A 5 -2.86 -18.97 3.07
CA SER A 5 -3.22 -19.51 4.38
C SER A 5 -4.72 -19.52 4.61
N LEU A 6 -5.47 -18.60 3.98
CA LEU A 6 -6.91 -18.45 4.19
C LEU A 6 -7.73 -18.73 2.93
N GLY A 7 -7.08 -18.96 1.78
CA GLY A 7 -7.77 -19.15 0.48
C GLY A 7 -8.40 -17.90 -0.11
N GLU A 8 -8.37 -16.78 0.64
CA GLU A 8 -8.94 -15.48 0.29
C GLU A 8 -8.02 -14.73 -0.69
N THR A 9 -8.10 -15.13 -1.96
CA THR A 9 -7.34 -14.52 -3.06
C THR A 9 -7.83 -13.12 -3.38
N GLU A 10 -9.15 -12.90 -3.43
CA GLU A 10 -9.75 -11.60 -3.74
C GLU A 10 -9.35 -10.51 -2.74
N ALA A 11 -9.41 -10.82 -1.43
CA ALA A 11 -8.97 -9.91 -0.39
C ALA A 11 -7.46 -9.59 -0.49
N ALA A 12 -6.65 -10.59 -0.85
CA ALA A 12 -5.22 -10.37 -1.06
C ALA A 12 -4.95 -9.48 -2.28
N ASP A 13 -5.66 -9.69 -3.39
CA ASP A 13 -5.52 -8.90 -4.62
C ASP A 13 -6.03 -7.46 -4.42
N LEU A 14 -7.06 -7.25 -3.60
CA LEU A 14 -7.51 -5.92 -3.16
C LEU A 14 -6.42 -5.16 -2.41
N ILE A 15 -5.75 -5.81 -1.45
CA ILE A 15 -4.64 -5.20 -0.71
C ILE A 15 -3.47 -4.88 -1.64
N ASP A 16 -3.11 -5.80 -2.54
CA ASP A 16 -2.03 -5.59 -3.51
C ASP A 16 -2.33 -4.39 -4.43
N SER A 17 -3.58 -4.27 -4.86
CA SER A 17 -4.06 -3.14 -5.66
C SER A 17 -4.02 -1.81 -4.91
N ALA A 18 -4.37 -1.80 -3.62
CA ALA A 18 -4.30 -0.62 -2.77
C ALA A 18 -2.85 -0.15 -2.56
N ILE A 19 -1.91 -1.09 -2.35
CA ILE A 19 -0.48 -0.79 -2.25
C ILE A 19 0.03 -0.20 -3.57
N LYS A 20 -0.33 -0.81 -4.72
CA LYS A 20 0.05 -0.29 -6.04
C LYS A 20 -0.49 1.12 -6.29
N LYS A 21 -1.72 1.43 -5.87
CA LYS A 21 -2.27 2.79 -5.91
C LYS A 21 -1.44 3.77 -5.08
N ALA A 22 -1.17 3.46 -3.82
CA ALA A 22 -0.37 4.31 -2.95
C ALA A 22 1.02 4.61 -3.54
N LEU A 23 1.68 3.59 -4.08
CA LEU A 23 2.99 3.74 -4.74
C LEU A 23 2.93 4.53 -6.06
N LYS A 24 1.80 4.47 -6.77
CA LYS A 24 1.54 5.21 -8.02
C LYS A 24 1.19 6.68 -7.77
N ASP A 25 0.48 6.96 -6.68
CA ASP A 25 0.21 8.33 -6.23
C ASP A 25 1.49 9.05 -5.79
N GLY A 26 2.54 8.28 -5.49
CA GLY A 26 3.89 8.78 -5.23
C GLY A 26 4.24 8.84 -3.74
N PHE A 27 3.43 8.24 -2.89
CA PHE A 27 3.73 8.06 -1.47
C PHE A 27 4.82 7.01 -1.31
N ARG A 28 5.91 7.39 -0.65
CA ARG A 28 7.04 6.50 -0.36
C ARG A 28 7.47 6.66 1.08
N THR A 29 7.91 5.59 1.71
CA THR A 29 8.52 5.68 3.03
C THR A 29 9.93 6.24 2.93
N LYS A 30 10.48 6.69 4.07
CA LYS A 30 11.82 7.26 4.15
C LYS A 30 12.92 6.36 3.55
N ASP A 31 12.74 5.04 3.61
CA ASP A 31 13.67 4.05 3.01
C ASP A 31 13.64 4.03 1.47
N LEU A 32 12.49 4.39 0.87
CA LEU A 32 12.26 4.45 -0.58
C LEU A 32 12.29 5.87 -1.13
N ALA A 33 12.56 6.86 -0.28
CA ALA A 33 12.57 8.29 -0.62
C ALA A 33 13.63 8.66 -1.67
N ALA A 34 14.69 7.86 -1.80
CA ALA A 34 15.77 8.09 -2.75
C ALA A 34 15.38 7.87 -4.22
N TYR A 35 14.26 7.17 -4.49
CA TYR A 35 13.82 6.82 -5.85
C TYR A 35 12.54 7.56 -6.24
N ASP A 36 12.65 8.88 -6.43
CA ASP A 36 11.59 9.71 -7.03
C ASP A 36 10.31 9.80 -6.17
N ALA A 37 10.49 9.98 -4.86
CA ALA A 37 9.38 10.15 -3.95
C ALA A 37 8.76 11.55 -4.08
N LYS A 38 7.50 11.62 -4.51
CA LYS A 38 6.70 12.85 -4.44
C LYS A 38 6.42 13.26 -3.01
N GLU A 39 6.09 12.28 -2.17
CA GLU A 39 5.72 12.51 -0.78
C GLU A 39 6.31 11.41 0.10
N VAL A 40 7.16 11.83 1.04
CA VAL A 40 7.80 10.91 1.98
C VAL A 40 6.93 10.81 3.22
N VAL A 41 6.30 9.65 3.40
CA VAL A 41 5.37 9.38 4.51
C VAL A 41 5.99 8.48 5.57
N THR A 42 5.48 8.57 6.79
CA THR A 42 5.83 7.65 7.88
C THR A 42 5.17 6.27 7.71
N THR A 43 5.61 5.29 8.51
CA THR A 43 5.01 3.93 8.50
C THR A 43 3.52 3.94 8.84
N SER A 44 3.09 4.80 9.78
CA SER A 44 1.69 4.94 10.15
C SER A 44 0.86 5.53 9.01
N GLU A 45 1.32 6.64 8.42
CA GLU A 45 0.64 7.32 7.32
C GLU A 45 0.51 6.43 6.08
N MET A 46 1.56 5.65 5.76
CA MET A 46 1.49 4.68 4.67
C MET A 46 0.41 3.61 4.92
N GLY A 47 0.28 3.16 6.17
CA GLY A 47 -0.78 2.24 6.58
C GLY A 47 -2.17 2.85 6.42
N ASP A 48 -2.35 4.10 6.85
CA ASP A 48 -3.62 4.83 6.70
C ASP A 48 -3.99 5.04 5.23
N ILE A 49 -3.03 5.36 4.36
CA ILE A 49 -3.24 5.52 2.92
C ILE A 49 -3.69 4.19 2.29
N ILE A 50 -3.03 3.08 2.63
CA ILE A 50 -3.42 1.75 2.11
C ILE A 50 -4.81 1.37 2.62
N ALA A 51 -5.11 1.59 3.91
CA ALA A 51 -6.42 1.32 4.49
C ALA A 51 -7.54 2.18 3.87
N ASN A 52 -7.25 3.44 3.57
CA ASN A 52 -8.19 4.33 2.87
C ASN A 52 -8.42 3.89 1.42
N ASN A 53 -7.40 3.37 0.74
CA ASN A 53 -7.53 2.84 -0.62
C ASN A 53 -8.34 1.53 -0.69
N LEU A 54 -8.41 0.78 0.41
CA LEU A 54 -9.26 -0.43 0.54
C LEU A 54 -10.73 -0.12 0.81
N ARG A 55 -11.04 1.04 1.42
CA ARG A 55 -12.39 1.44 1.83
C ARG A 55 -13.20 2.18 0.74
N LYS A 56 -12.65 2.33 -0.45
CA LYS A 56 -13.20 3.18 -1.53
C LYS A 56 -13.57 2.35 -2.75
#